data_AF-A0A5C3KNA4-F1
#
_entry.id   AF-A0A5C3KNA4-F1
#
_cell.length_a   1.000
_cell.length_b   1.000
_cell.length_c   1.000
_cell.angle_alpha   90.00
_cell.angle_beta   90.00
_cell.angle_gamma   90.00
#
_symmetry.space_group_name_H-M   'P 1'
#
loop_
_entity.id
_entity.type
_entity.pdbx_description
1 polymer ?
#
loop_
_entity_poly.entity_id
_entity_poly.type
_entity_poly.pdbx_seq_one_letter_code
_entity_poly.pdbx_strand_id
1 'polypeptide(L)'
;MPDWFSLSNTILSKLDSPLSLFSIPAVWVTAFYPSFLKTLAVESTVGYDNVAPRGNAARVAMTAGISAELVARIARYEGAHYNGNENLPIWFAAVLAGNFAGLEARTMNTLSIAYVGLRLAFNHVYINQTRVGTSYLRTIIFFSALAIPMTIIFKSANKLINDSNSKSP
;
A
#
# COMPACT_ATOMS: atom_id res chain seq x y z
N MET A 1 -0.91 3.60 -40.74
CA MET A 1 -1.36 4.36 -39.55
C MET A 1 -1.65 3.34 -38.46
N PRO A 2 -1.19 3.50 -37.21
CA PRO A 2 -1.46 2.52 -36.17
C PRO A 2 -2.95 2.51 -35.80
N ASP A 3 -3.52 1.32 -35.63
CA ASP A 3 -4.92 1.14 -35.25
C ASP A 3 -5.09 1.38 -33.75
N TRP A 4 -5.28 2.65 -33.41
CA TRP A 4 -5.46 3.12 -32.04
C TRP A 4 -6.72 2.56 -31.37
N PHE A 5 -7.74 2.19 -32.15
CA PHE A 5 -8.99 1.60 -31.64
C PHE A 5 -8.79 0.14 -31.22
N SER A 6 -8.04 -0.63 -32.00
CA SER A 6 -7.67 -2.01 -31.62
C SER A 6 -6.78 -2.05 -30.38
N LEU A 7 -5.83 -1.10 -30.26
CA LEU A 7 -5.01 -0.94 -29.05
C LEU A 7 -5.84 -0.58 -27.81
N SER A 8 -6.80 0.35 -27.93
CA SER A 8 -7.67 0.70 -26.80
C SER A 8 -8.54 -0.47 -26.37
N ASN A 9 -9.13 -1.20 -27.33
CA ASN A 9 -9.97 -2.37 -27.03
C ASN A 9 -9.18 -3.51 -26.39
N THR A 10 -7.93 -3.71 -26.80
CA THR A 10 -7.02 -4.70 -26.20
C THR A 10 -6.60 -4.31 -24.78
N ILE A 11 -6.38 -3.03 -24.51
CA ILE A 11 -6.10 -2.54 -23.15
C ILE A 11 -7.33 -2.68 -22.25
N LEU A 12 -8.52 -2.36 -22.80
CA LEU A 12 -9.78 -2.46 -22.08
C LEU A 12 -10.17 -3.91 -21.77
N SER A 13 -9.87 -4.87 -22.64
CA SER A 13 -10.12 -6.31 -22.40
C SER A 13 -9.16 -6.93 -21.39
N LYS A 14 -7.93 -6.40 -21.26
CA LYS A 14 -7.00 -6.80 -20.19
C LYS A 14 -7.51 -6.45 -18.79
N LEU A 15 -8.35 -5.41 -18.67
CA LEU A 15 -9.01 -5.07 -17.40
C LEU A 15 -10.07 -6.10 -16.98
N ASP A 16 -10.45 -7.02 -17.86
CA ASP A 16 -11.39 -8.10 -17.54
C ASP A 16 -10.66 -9.37 -17.03
N SER A 17 -9.32 -9.36 -17.04
CA SER A 17 -8.48 -10.36 -16.37
C SER A 17 -8.34 -10.02 -14.87
N PRO A 18 -8.15 -11.01 -13.96
CA PRO A 18 -8.05 -10.79 -12.52
C PRO A 18 -6.69 -10.18 -12.09
N LEU A 19 -6.31 -9.06 -12.68
CA LEU A 19 -5.05 -8.36 -12.42
C LEU A 19 -4.93 -7.87 -10.97
N SER A 20 -6.06 -7.74 -10.27
CA SER A 20 -6.10 -7.39 -8.84
C SER A 20 -5.23 -8.28 -7.97
N LEU A 21 -4.97 -9.54 -8.34
CA LEU A 21 -4.05 -10.41 -7.59
C LEU A 21 -2.60 -9.89 -7.61
N PHE A 22 -2.15 -9.23 -8.68
CA PHE A 22 -0.83 -8.59 -8.74
C PHE A 22 -0.71 -7.37 -7.82
N SER A 23 -1.83 -6.86 -7.32
CA SER A 23 -1.79 -5.79 -6.32
C SER A 23 -1.24 -6.27 -4.97
N ILE A 24 -1.31 -7.57 -4.66
CA ILE A 24 -0.78 -8.14 -3.41
C ILE A 24 0.74 -7.88 -3.32
N PRO A 25 1.58 -8.34 -4.28
CA PRO A 25 3.00 -8.02 -4.25
C PRO A 25 3.27 -6.53 -4.46
N ALA A 26 2.45 -5.80 -5.25
CA ALA A 26 2.64 -4.37 -5.43
C ALA A 26 2.48 -3.58 -4.12
N VAL A 27 1.42 -3.84 -3.34
CA VAL A 27 1.20 -3.21 -2.03
C VAL A 27 2.27 -3.63 -1.04
N TRP A 28 2.71 -4.90 -1.05
CA TRP A 28 3.83 -5.35 -0.24
C TRP A 28 5.10 -4.52 -0.54
N VAL A 29 5.42 -4.27 -1.81
CA VAL A 29 6.53 -3.38 -2.19
C VAL A 29 6.31 -1.97 -1.65
N THR A 30 5.10 -1.42 -1.70
CA THR A 30 4.82 -0.10 -1.11
C THR A 30 5.05 -0.08 0.41
N ALA A 31 4.80 -1.18 1.12
CA ALA A 31 5.05 -1.29 2.55
C ALA A 31 6.55 -1.44 2.86
N PHE A 32 7.31 -2.13 2.00
CA PHE A 32 8.72 -2.46 2.25
C PHE A 32 9.72 -1.40 1.79
N TYR A 33 9.42 -0.62 0.75
CA TYR A 33 10.39 0.37 0.25
C TYR A 33 10.87 1.39 1.30
N PRO A 34 10.03 1.88 2.25
CA PRO A 34 10.52 2.79 3.28
C PRO A 34 11.56 2.11 4.19
N SER A 35 11.40 0.81 4.48
CA SER A 35 12.38 0.03 5.23
C SER A 35 13.71 -0.07 4.48
N PHE A 36 13.68 -0.24 3.16
CA PHE A 36 14.89 -0.22 2.34
C PHE A 36 15.60 1.14 2.40
N LEU A 37 14.87 2.25 2.31
CA LEU A 37 15.45 3.59 2.48
C LEU A 37 16.04 3.81 3.88
N LYS A 38 15.39 3.26 4.91
CA LYS A 38 15.92 3.25 6.29
C LYS A 38 17.27 2.54 6.34
N THR A 39 17.36 1.34 5.76
CA THR A 39 18.59 0.55 5.73
C THR A 39 19.72 1.30 5.05
N LEU A 40 19.49 1.92 3.88
CA LEU A 40 20.50 2.73 3.20
C LEU A 40 20.97 3.94 4.04
N ALA A 41 20.03 4.62 4.70
CA ALA A 41 20.34 5.77 5.55
C ALA A 41 21.12 5.37 6.83
N VAL A 42 20.81 4.22 7.41
CA VAL A 42 21.57 3.67 8.55
C VAL A 42 22.97 3.24 8.10
N GLU A 43 23.08 2.51 7.00
CA GLU A 43 24.35 2.02 6.46
C GLU A 43 25.31 3.18 6.21
N SER A 44 24.83 4.24 5.57
CA SER A 44 25.63 5.44 5.25
C SER A 44 25.97 6.33 6.46
N THR A 45 25.49 6.02 7.66
CA THR A 45 25.76 6.82 8.87
C THR A 45 26.60 6.06 9.87
N VAL A 46 26.09 4.94 10.36
CA VAL A 46 26.69 4.18 11.46
C VAL A 46 26.99 2.72 11.05
N GLY A 47 26.86 2.39 9.76
CA GLY A 47 26.83 1.00 9.26
C GLY A 47 25.54 0.29 9.66
N TYR A 48 25.13 -0.79 9.01
CA TYR A 48 23.93 -1.54 9.37
C TYR A 48 24.27 -2.74 10.27
N ASP A 49 23.67 -2.78 11.46
CA ASP A 49 23.79 -3.94 12.34
C ASP A 49 22.74 -5.01 11.98
N ASN A 50 23.19 -6.13 11.41
CA ASN A 50 22.34 -7.27 11.07
C ASN A 50 22.02 -8.19 12.25
N VAL A 51 22.75 -8.08 13.38
CA VAL A 51 22.47 -8.84 14.60
C VAL A 51 21.27 -8.23 15.32
N ALA A 52 21.18 -6.90 15.37
CA ALA A 52 20.07 -6.17 15.98
C ALA A 52 19.38 -5.19 14.99
N PRO A 53 18.74 -5.68 13.92
CA PRO A 53 18.25 -4.85 12.81
C PRO A 53 17.19 -3.82 13.23
N ARG A 54 16.41 -4.12 14.28
CA ARG A 54 15.41 -3.22 14.86
C ARG A 54 16.01 -2.12 15.74
N GLY A 55 17.23 -2.29 16.24
CA GLY A 55 17.94 -1.31 17.06
C GLY A 55 18.64 -0.21 16.26
N ASN A 56 18.80 -0.39 14.95
CA ASN A 56 19.56 0.52 14.10
C ASN A 56 19.06 1.97 14.12
N ALA A 57 17.73 2.20 14.10
CA ALA A 57 17.18 3.55 14.13
C ALA A 57 17.51 4.27 15.45
N ALA A 58 17.42 3.56 16.59
CA ALA A 58 17.80 4.09 17.89
C ALA A 58 19.31 4.38 17.98
N ARG A 59 20.13 3.52 17.38
CA ARG A 59 21.58 3.71 17.34
C ARG A 59 21.98 4.98 16.59
N VAL A 60 21.35 5.27 15.44
CA VAL A 60 21.50 6.55 14.76
C VAL A 60 21.11 7.69 15.69
N ALA A 61 19.96 7.62 16.36
CA ALA A 61 19.48 8.69 17.25
C ALA A 61 20.42 8.99 18.44
N MET A 62 21.17 7.99 18.92
CA MET A 62 22.11 8.11 20.04
C MET A 62 23.54 8.48 19.60
N THR A 63 23.83 8.48 18.29
CA THR A 63 25.18 8.74 17.80
C THR A 63 25.42 10.25 17.66
N ALA A 64 26.48 10.74 18.32
CA ALA A 64 26.87 12.14 18.24
C ALA A 64 27.27 12.53 16.80
N GLY A 65 26.95 13.76 16.40
CA GLY A 65 27.29 14.31 15.08
C GLY A 65 26.28 14.02 13.97
N ILE A 66 25.23 13.23 14.23
CA ILE A 66 24.14 13.03 13.27
C ILE A 66 23.10 14.14 13.40
N SER A 67 22.68 14.71 12.27
CA SER A 67 21.69 15.79 12.26
C SER A 67 20.32 15.30 12.76
N ALA A 68 19.63 16.15 13.53
CA ALA A 68 18.27 15.87 14.01
C ALA A 68 17.28 15.63 12.84
N GLU A 69 17.51 16.28 11.70
CA GLU A 69 16.70 16.06 10.50
C GLU A 69 16.83 14.63 9.96
N LEU A 70 18.05 14.10 9.90
CA LEU A 70 18.30 12.74 9.42
C LEU A 70 17.71 11.70 10.38
N VAL A 71 17.88 11.89 11.69
CA VAL A 71 17.25 11.05 12.73
C VAL A 71 15.74 11.03 12.55
N ALA A 72 15.11 12.21 12.41
CA ALA A 72 13.67 12.31 12.22
C ALA A 72 13.21 11.66 10.91
N ARG A 73 14.01 11.77 9.83
CA ARG A 73 13.69 11.14 8.53
C ARG A 73 13.77 9.61 8.61
N ILE A 74 14.77 9.06 9.30
CA ILE A 74 14.90 7.63 9.56
C ILE A 74 13.71 7.10 10.38
N ALA A 75 13.28 7.84 11.41
CA ALA A 75 12.08 7.50 12.16
C ALA A 75 10.81 7.52 11.29
N ARG A 76 10.70 8.46 10.33
CA ARG A 76 9.59 8.48 9.37
C ARG A 76 9.61 7.31 8.39
N TYR A 77 10.79 6.88 7.91
CA TYR A 77 10.91 5.66 7.10
C TYR A 77 10.39 4.43 7.86
N GLU A 78 10.78 4.29 9.12
CA GLU A 78 10.34 3.19 9.97
C GLU A 78 8.84 3.23 10.25
N GLY A 79 8.30 4.40 10.60
CA GLY A 79 6.87 4.58 10.81
C GLY A 79 6.04 4.29 9.55
N ALA A 80 6.50 4.69 8.37
CA ALA A 80 5.83 4.39 7.11
C ALA A 80 5.83 2.88 6.81
N HIS A 81 6.95 2.18 7.09
CA HIS A 81 7.03 0.72 6.94
C HIS A 81 6.05 -0.01 7.87
N TYR A 82 6.02 0.35 9.16
CA TYR A 82 5.10 -0.25 10.12
C TYR A 82 3.64 -0.02 9.75
N ASN A 83 3.28 1.21 9.36
CA ASN A 83 1.93 1.48 8.87
C ASN A 83 1.57 0.64 7.63
N GLY A 84 2.52 0.44 6.71
CA GLY A 84 2.36 -0.44 5.58
C GLY A 84 2.05 -1.88 6.02
N ASN A 85 2.84 -2.42 6.94
CA ASN A 85 2.63 -3.77 7.46
C ASN A 85 1.28 -3.95 8.18
N GLU A 86 0.82 -2.96 8.93
CA GLU A 86 -0.50 -2.96 9.57
C GLU A 86 -1.66 -2.99 8.56
N ASN A 87 -1.45 -2.43 7.37
CA ASN A 87 -2.46 -2.38 6.31
C ASN A 87 -2.46 -3.61 5.39
N LEU A 88 -1.36 -4.36 5.32
CA LEU A 88 -1.26 -5.54 4.45
C LEU A 88 -2.35 -6.60 4.72
N PRO A 89 -2.65 -6.99 5.98
CA PRO A 89 -3.64 -8.04 6.23
C PRO A 89 -5.03 -7.73 5.67
N ILE A 90 -5.51 -6.49 5.86
CA ILE A 90 -6.84 -6.10 5.36
C ILE A 90 -6.85 -6.00 3.83
N TRP A 91 -5.73 -5.59 3.22
CA TRP A 91 -5.60 -5.59 1.76
C TRP A 91 -5.64 -7.01 1.19
N PHE A 92 -4.89 -7.94 1.78
CA PHE A 92 -4.87 -9.34 1.34
C PHE A 92 -6.25 -9.97 1.48
N ALA A 93 -6.92 -9.76 2.62
CA ALA A 93 -8.28 -10.23 2.86
C ALA A 93 -9.26 -9.69 1.80
N ALA A 94 -9.22 -8.39 1.50
CA ALA A 94 -10.06 -7.77 0.49
C ALA A 94 -9.85 -8.37 -0.91
N VAL A 95 -8.61 -8.44 -1.39
CA VAL A 95 -8.32 -8.95 -2.74
C VAL A 95 -8.73 -10.41 -2.87
N LEU A 96 -8.42 -11.25 -1.87
CA LEU A 96 -8.80 -12.66 -1.89
C LEU A 96 -10.32 -12.84 -1.80
N ALA A 97 -10.99 -12.12 -0.90
CA ALA A 97 -12.45 -12.19 -0.77
C ALA A 97 -13.18 -11.72 -2.04
N GLY A 98 -12.71 -10.63 -2.66
CA GLY A 98 -13.31 -10.10 -3.89
C GLY A 98 -13.19 -11.04 -5.08
N ASN A 99 -12.02 -11.67 -5.25
CA ASN A 99 -11.83 -12.68 -6.29
C ASN A 99 -12.63 -13.97 -5.98
N PHE A 100 -12.63 -14.42 -4.72
CA PHE A 100 -13.41 -15.60 -4.30
C PHE A 100 -14.92 -15.41 -4.50
N ALA A 101 -15.45 -14.23 -4.15
CA ALA A 101 -16.85 -13.89 -4.35
C ALA A 101 -17.21 -13.70 -5.84
N GLY A 102 -16.24 -13.68 -6.75
CA GLY A 102 -16.46 -13.45 -8.18
C GLY A 102 -16.91 -12.02 -8.49
N LEU A 103 -16.37 -11.01 -7.79
CA LEU A 103 -16.59 -9.62 -8.17
C LEU A 103 -16.03 -9.33 -9.56
N GLU A 104 -16.66 -8.39 -10.27
CA GLU A 104 -16.23 -7.99 -11.61
C GLU A 104 -14.74 -7.58 -11.64
N ALA A 105 -13.98 -8.14 -12.58
CA ALA A 105 -12.54 -7.91 -12.70
C ALA A 105 -12.20 -6.42 -12.89
N ARG A 106 -12.97 -5.68 -13.69
CA ARG A 106 -12.78 -4.23 -13.87
C ARG A 106 -12.92 -3.45 -12.57
N THR A 107 -13.93 -3.78 -11.76
CA THR A 107 -14.13 -3.19 -10.44
C THR A 107 -12.94 -3.51 -9.54
N MET A 108 -12.51 -4.78 -9.47
CA MET A 108 -11.37 -5.21 -8.65
C MET A 108 -10.05 -4.53 -9.07
N ASN A 109 -9.79 -4.44 -10.37
CA ASN A 109 -8.59 -3.81 -10.93
C ASN A 109 -8.55 -2.31 -10.65
N THR A 110 -9.67 -1.62 -10.84
CA THR A 110 -9.78 -0.17 -10.57
C THR A 110 -9.52 0.15 -9.10
N LEU A 111 -10.17 -0.58 -8.19
CA LEU A 111 -9.96 -0.40 -6.74
C LEU A 111 -8.53 -0.74 -6.33
N SER A 112 -7.92 -1.76 -6.93
CA SER A 112 -6.52 -2.12 -6.70
C SER A 112 -5.53 -1.05 -7.13
N ILE A 113 -5.70 -0.48 -8.31
CA ILE A 113 -4.86 0.62 -8.81
C ILE A 113 -5.00 1.85 -7.90
N ALA A 114 -6.24 2.21 -7.54
CA ALA A 114 -6.51 3.32 -6.64
C ALA A 114 -5.84 3.12 -5.27
N TYR A 115 -5.92 1.91 -4.70
CA TYR A 115 -5.30 1.60 -3.42
C TYR A 115 -3.76 1.70 -3.49
N VAL A 116 -3.13 1.10 -4.51
CA VAL A 116 -1.67 1.20 -4.72
C VAL A 116 -1.25 2.67 -4.86
N GLY A 117 -1.97 3.45 -5.67
CA GLY A 117 -1.70 4.88 -5.84
C GLY A 117 -1.80 5.67 -4.52
N LEU A 118 -2.83 5.41 -3.71
CA LEU A 118 -2.97 6.03 -2.40
C LEU A 118 -1.88 5.60 -1.41
N ARG A 119 -1.42 4.34 -1.46
CA ARG A 119 -0.28 3.89 -0.65
C ARG A 119 1.02 4.61 -1.03
N LEU A 120 1.27 4.80 -2.33
CA LEU A 120 2.41 5.58 -2.80
C LEU A 120 2.33 7.04 -2.35
N ALA A 121 1.17 7.69 -2.52
CA ALA A 121 0.95 9.06 -2.07
C ALA A 121 1.10 9.20 -0.55
N PHE A 122 0.51 8.28 0.22
CA PHE A 122 0.62 8.25 1.68
C PHE A 122 2.07 8.17 2.12
N ASN A 123 2.85 7.23 1.56
CA ASN A 123 4.26 7.09 1.93
C ASN A 123 5.08 8.32 1.55
N HIS A 124 4.82 8.94 0.38
CA HIS A 124 5.48 10.19 -0.01
C HIS A 124 5.23 11.30 1.01
N VAL A 125 3.98 11.50 1.44
CA VAL A 125 3.64 12.50 2.46
C VAL A 125 4.26 12.12 3.80
N TYR A 126 4.15 10.86 4.24
CA TYR A 126 4.68 10.39 5.52
C TYR A 126 6.18 10.62 5.65
N ILE A 127 6.95 10.32 4.61
CA ILE A 127 8.42 10.43 4.63
C ILE A 127 8.87 11.89 4.65
N ASN A 128 8.16 12.78 3.93
CA ASN A 128 8.57 14.17 3.72
C ASN A 128 7.86 15.16 4.66
N GLN A 129 6.92 14.72 5.51
CA GLN A 129 6.25 15.61 6.45
C GLN A 129 7.23 16.20 7.47
N THR A 130 7.19 17.53 7.61
CA THR A 130 7.96 18.29 8.60
C THR A 130 7.09 19.26 9.40
N ARG A 131 5.80 19.38 9.05
CA ARG A 131 4.86 20.34 9.64
C ARG A 131 3.56 19.64 10.04
N VAL A 132 2.83 20.25 10.97
CA VAL A 132 1.51 19.75 11.42
C VAL A 132 0.52 19.69 10.26
N GLY A 133 0.47 20.70 9.38
CA GLY A 133 -0.43 20.71 8.21
C GLY A 133 -0.28 19.49 7.29
N THR A 134 0.96 19.07 7.01
CA THR A 134 1.22 17.86 6.19
C THR A 134 0.77 16.57 6.89
N SER A 135 0.65 16.57 8.21
CA SER A 135 0.14 15.41 8.96
C SER A 135 -1.37 15.20 8.79
N TYR A 136 -2.16 16.26 8.60
CA TYR A 136 -3.59 16.13 8.28
C TYR A 136 -3.81 15.55 6.89
N LEU A 137 -3.03 15.98 5.89
CA LEU A 137 -3.08 15.41 4.54
C LEU A 137 -2.79 13.90 4.57
N ARG A 138 -1.77 13.48 5.34
CA ARG A 138 -1.46 12.07 5.55
C ARG A 138 -2.68 11.30 6.10
N THR A 139 -3.37 11.85 7.09
CA THR A 139 -4.55 11.23 7.70
C THR A 139 -5.71 11.11 6.69
N ILE A 140 -5.94 12.14 5.87
CA ILE A 140 -6.96 12.10 4.82
C ILE A 140 -6.66 10.97 3.82
N ILE A 141 -5.42 10.92 3.30
CA ILE A 141 -5.00 9.87 2.36
C ILE A 141 -5.14 8.48 2.99
N PHE A 142 -4.78 8.33 4.26
CA PHE A 142 -4.93 7.08 5.01
C PHE A 142 -6.37 6.57 5.01
N PHE A 143 -7.31 7.40 5.44
CA PHE A 143 -8.72 6.99 5.53
C PHE A 143 -9.33 6.78 4.14
N SER A 144 -8.93 7.56 3.13
CA SER A 144 -9.31 7.30 1.74
C SER A 144 -8.81 5.94 1.25
N ALA A 145 -7.58 5.57 1.58
CA ALA A 145 -7.02 4.26 1.23
C ALA A 145 -7.74 3.13 1.97
N LEU A 146 -7.98 3.30 3.28
CA LEU A 146 -8.63 2.30 4.14
C LEU A 146 -10.07 1.99 3.70
N ALA A 147 -10.78 2.97 3.13
CA ALA A 147 -12.14 2.77 2.62
C ALA A 147 -12.21 1.75 1.47
N ILE A 148 -11.14 1.57 0.70
CA ILE A 148 -11.12 0.68 -0.46
C ILE A 148 -11.21 -0.81 -0.08
N PRO A 149 -10.31 -1.39 0.76
CA PRO A 149 -10.43 -2.79 1.15
C PRO A 149 -11.76 -3.06 1.88
N MET A 150 -12.24 -2.11 2.69
CA MET A 150 -13.57 -2.21 3.31
C MET A 150 -14.67 -2.33 2.25
N THR A 151 -14.64 -1.48 1.22
CA THR A 151 -15.59 -1.52 0.09
C THR A 151 -15.57 -2.86 -0.64
N ILE A 152 -14.37 -3.41 -0.90
CA ILE A 152 -14.24 -4.72 -1.55
C ILE A 152 -14.86 -5.81 -0.68
N ILE A 153 -14.55 -5.83 0.61
CA ILE A 153 -15.09 -6.83 1.56
C ILE A 153 -16.62 -6.76 1.61
N PHE A 154 -17.20 -5.56 1.75
CA PHE A 154 -18.66 -5.38 1.75
C PHE A 154 -19.30 -5.81 0.44
N LYS A 155 -18.72 -5.45 -0.72
CA LYS A 155 -19.21 -5.90 -2.03
C LYS A 155 -19.15 -7.42 -2.16
N SER A 156 -18.10 -8.04 -1.66
CA SER A 156 -17.91 -9.50 -1.67
C SER A 156 -19.00 -10.21 -0.86
N ALA A 157 -19.25 -9.75 0.37
CA ALA A 157 -20.28 -10.30 1.24
C ALA A 157 -21.68 -10.17 0.60
N ASN A 158 -22.03 -8.98 0.09
CA ASN A 158 -23.32 -8.75 -0.56
C ASN A 158 -23.53 -9.65 -1.78
N LYS A 159 -22.48 -9.85 -2.60
CA LYS A 159 -22.56 -10.74 -3.75
C LYS A 159 -22.86 -12.19 -3.33
N LEU A 160 -22.13 -12.71 -2.35
CA LEU A 160 -22.33 -14.08 -1.87
C LEU A 160 -23.73 -14.30 -1.28
N ILE A 161 -24.26 -13.32 -0.53
CA ILE A 161 -25.63 -13.38 0.01
C ILE A 161 -26.68 -13.40 -1.11
N ASN A 162 -26.53 -12.56 -2.13
CA ASN A 162 -27.46 -12.53 -3.25
C ASN A 162 -27.41 -13.83 -4.06
N ASP A 163 -26.20 -14.35 -4.31
CA ASP A 163 -26.01 -15.61 -5.02
C ASP A 163 -26.61 -16.79 -4.23
N SER A 164 -26.51 -16.80 -2.89
CA SER A 164 -27.18 -17.82 -2.07
C SER A 164 -28.70 -17.72 -2.11
N ASN A 165 -29.26 -16.50 -2.05
CA ASN A 165 -30.70 -16.30 -2.09
C ASN A 165 -31.31 -16.68 -3.45
N SER A 166 -30.57 -16.48 -4.54
CA SER A 166 -31.01 -16.88 -5.89
C SER A 166 -31.09 -18.40 -6.12
N LYS A 167 -30.44 -19.18 -5.26
CA LYS A 167 -30.39 -20.65 -5.33
C LYS A 167 -31.39 -21.33 -4.39
N SER A 168 -32.05 -20.57 -3.52
CA SER A 168 -33.12 -21.08 -2.65
C SER A 168 -34.41 -21.27 -3.48
N PRO A 169 -35.03 -22.46 -3.45
CA PRO A 169 -36.23 -22.79 -4.24
C PRO A 169 -37.47 -22.00 -3.82
#